data_AF-A0A356PBI4-F1
#
_entry.id   AF-A0A356PBI4-F1
#
_cell.length_a   1.000
_cell.length_b   1.000
_cell.length_c   1.000
_cell.angle_alpha   90.00
_cell.angle_beta   90.00
_cell.angle_gamma   90.00
#
_symmetry.space_group_name_H-M   'P 1'
#
loop_
_entity.id
_entity.type
_entity.pdbx_description
1 polymer ?
#
loop_
_entity_poly.entity_id
_entity_poly.type
_entity_poly.pdbx_seq_one_letter_code
_entity_poly.pdbx_strand_id
1 'polypeptide(L)' 'MQNFVFQCATKIFFGRNTEHQIGNEVENYSRKVLLHYGAGSIKRSGLYDKVIKSLQEANIEI' A
#
# COMPACT_ATOMS: atom_id res chain seq x y z
N MET A 1 16.36 22.43 -23.22
CA MET A 1 15.53 22.10 -22.05
C MET A 1 15.07 23.41 -21.43
N GLN A 2 13.78 23.53 -21.09
CA GLN A 2 13.18 24.78 -20.58
C GLN A 2 13.04 24.73 -19.06
N ASN A 3 12.95 25.89 -18.41
CA ASN A 3 12.75 25.97 -16.97
C ASN A 3 11.37 25.45 -16.58
N PHE A 4 11.30 24.62 -15.55
CA PHE A 4 10.05 24.15 -14.95
C PHE A 4 10.19 23.97 -13.44
N VAL A 5 9.04 24.01 -12.75
CA VAL A 5 8.90 23.60 -11.35
C VAL A 5 8.17 22.27 -11.34
N PHE A 6 8.71 21.28 -10.62
CA PHE A 6 8.13 19.95 -10.50
C PHE A 6 7.85 19.62 -9.04
N GLN A 7 6.65 19.13 -8.77
CA GLN A 7 6.23 18.65 -7.47
C GLN A 7 5.68 17.23 -7.61
N CYS A 8 6.26 16.30 -6.82
CA CYS A 8 5.72 14.97 -6.61
C CYS A 8 5.65 14.73 -5.10
N ALA A 9 4.45 14.88 -4.54
CA ALA A 9 4.22 14.67 -3.11
C ALA A 9 4.06 13.18 -2.75
N THR A 10 3.87 12.33 -3.75
CA THR A 10 3.69 10.88 -3.56
C THR A 10 5.00 10.23 -3.14
N LYS A 11 5.01 9.62 -1.97
CA LYS A 11 6.11 8.76 -1.51
C LYS A 11 6.04 7.43 -2.27
N ILE A 12 7.13 7.08 -2.96
CA ILE A 12 7.20 5.86 -3.78
C ILE A 12 8.04 4.82 -3.04
N PHE A 13 7.42 3.65 -2.81
CA PHE A 13 8.10 2.46 -2.34
C PHE A 13 8.37 1.56 -3.54
N PHE A 14 9.64 1.28 -3.84
CA PHE A 14 10.03 0.47 -4.98
C PHE A 14 11.05 -0.60 -4.58
N GLY A 15 10.81 -1.84 -4.99
CA GLY A 15 11.67 -2.98 -4.70
C GLY A 15 10.89 -4.28 -4.59
N ARG A 16 11.60 -5.39 -4.39
CA ARG A 16 10.97 -6.68 -4.07
C ARG A 16 10.44 -6.66 -2.64
N ASN A 17 9.26 -7.24 -2.42
CA ASN A 17 8.64 -7.45 -1.11
C ASN A 17 8.28 -6.16 -0.35
N THR A 18 8.18 -5.00 -1.01
CA THR A 18 7.82 -3.73 -0.37
C THR A 18 6.37 -3.68 0.09
N GLU A 19 5.50 -4.56 -0.42
CA GLU A 19 4.09 -4.66 -0.02
C GLU A 19 3.91 -4.94 1.49
N HIS A 20 4.92 -5.48 2.18
CA HIS A 20 4.89 -5.70 3.63
C HIS A 20 4.94 -4.42 4.47
N GLN A 21 5.31 -3.29 3.86
CA GLN A 21 5.42 -2.01 4.56
C GLN A 21 4.09 -1.25 4.60
N ILE A 22 3.05 -1.75 3.91
CA ILE A 22 1.78 -1.01 3.74
C ILE A 22 1.07 -0.73 5.07
N GLY A 23 1.07 -1.68 6.01
CA GLY A 23 0.47 -1.49 7.33
C GLY A 23 1.10 -0.31 8.09
N ASN A 24 2.44 -0.30 8.17
CA ASN A 24 3.22 0.74 8.86
C ASN A 24 3.11 2.10 8.17
N GLU A 25 2.90 2.16 6.85
CA GLU A 25 2.69 3.44 6.18
C GLU A 25 1.26 3.95 6.43
N VAL A 26 0.24 3.08 6.32
CA VAL A 26 -1.18 3.43 6.46
C VAL A 26 -1.54 3.88 7.87
N GLU A 27 -0.93 3.29 8.92
CA GLU A 27 -1.21 3.65 10.32
C GLU A 27 -0.94 5.13 10.65
N ASN A 28 -0.08 5.80 9.87
CA ASN A 28 0.19 7.23 10.03
C ASN A 28 -0.98 8.12 9.59
N TYR A 29 -1.95 7.57 8.85
CA TYR A 29 -3.04 8.33 8.25
C TYR A 29 -4.43 7.89 8.72
N SER A 30 -4.65 6.60 9.00
CA SER A 30 -5.95 6.09 9.43
C SER A 30 -5.84 4.79 10.22
N ARG A 31 -6.88 4.47 11.01
CA ARG A 31 -7.08 3.16 11.65
C ARG A 31 -8.14 2.31 10.95
N LYS A 32 -8.87 2.88 10.01
CA LYS A 32 -9.90 2.19 9.22
C LYS A 32 -9.79 2.57 7.75
N VAL A 33 -9.75 1.59 6.87
CA VAL A 33 -9.61 1.79 5.42
C VAL A 33 -10.66 0.98 4.67
N LEU A 34 -10.85 1.29 3.38
CA LEU A 34 -11.60 0.45 2.46
C LEU A 34 -10.60 -0.24 1.53
N LEU A 35 -10.52 -1.56 1.56
CA LEU A 35 -9.71 -2.31 0.60
C LEU A 35 -10.47 -2.52 -0.72
N HIS A 36 -10.25 -1.62 -1.67
CA HIS A 36 -10.78 -1.73 -3.02
C HIS A 36 -9.78 -2.43 -3.95
N TYR A 37 -10.22 -3.52 -4.60
CA TYR A 37 -9.46 -4.23 -5.61
C TYR A 37 -10.38 -4.84 -6.68
N GLY A 38 -9.78 -5.27 -7.80
CA GLY A 38 -10.50 -5.92 -8.90
C GLY A 38 -10.79 -7.41 -8.64
N ALA A 39 -10.69 -8.23 -9.69
CA ALA A 39 -10.97 -9.66 -9.62
C ALA A 39 -9.84 -10.47 -8.92
N GLY A 40 -9.94 -11.80 -8.98
CA GLY A 40 -9.11 -12.74 -8.20
C GLY A 40 -7.62 -12.84 -8.54
N SER A 41 -7.04 -11.97 -9.38
CA SER A 41 -5.62 -12.07 -9.74
C SER A 41 -4.71 -11.89 -8.51
N ILE A 42 -5.01 -10.92 -7.65
CA ILE A 42 -4.25 -10.65 -6.43
C ILE A 42 -4.38 -11.76 -5.37
N LYS A 43 -5.45 -12.56 -5.44
CA LYS A 43 -5.62 -13.74 -4.58
C LYS A 43 -4.77 -14.90 -5.09
N ARG A 44 -4.77 -15.15 -6.41
CA ARG A 44 -3.94 -16.21 -7.02
C ARG A 44 -2.44 -15.97 -6.86
N SER A 45 -2.01 -14.71 -6.85
CA SER A 45 -0.59 -14.36 -6.64
C SER A 45 -0.17 -14.33 -5.16
N GLY A 46 -1.12 -14.47 -4.22
CA GLY A 46 -0.88 -14.32 -2.79
C GLY A 46 -0.65 -12.87 -2.33
N LEU A 47 -0.76 -11.88 -3.24
CA LEU A 47 -0.60 -10.46 -2.88
C LEU A 47 -1.68 -10.01 -1.89
N TYR A 48 -2.92 -10.45 -2.07
CA TYR A 48 -4.02 -10.16 -1.17
C TYR A 48 -3.68 -10.55 0.27
N ASP A 49 -3.22 -11.77 0.48
CA ASP A 49 -2.92 -12.30 1.80
C ASP A 49 -1.76 -11.54 2.47
N LYS A 50 -0.74 -11.16 1.69
CA LYS A 50 0.38 -10.34 2.18
C LYS A 50 -0.07 -8.95 2.63
N VAL A 51 -0.94 -8.30 1.87
CA VAL A 51 -1.47 -6.95 2.19
C VAL A 51 -2.37 -7.00 3.41
N ILE A 52 -3.33 -7.94 3.45
CA ILE A 52 -4.21 -8.12 4.60
C ILE A 52 -3.40 -8.39 5.87
N LYS A 53 -2.41 -9.28 5.80
CA LYS A 53 -1.54 -9.59 6.93
C LYS A 53 -0.81 -8.35 7.45
N SER A 54 -0.19 -7.57 6.56
CA SER A 54 0.52 -6.34 6.94
C SER A 54 -0.40 -5.32 7.61
N LEU A 55 -1.62 -5.12 7.08
CA LEU A 55 -2.61 -4.21 7.66
C LEU A 55 -3.11 -4.69 9.03
N GLN A 56 -3.34 -5.99 9.20
CA GLN A 56 -3.75 -6.59 10.47
C GLN A 56 -2.66 -6.50 11.54
N GLU A 57 -1.40 -6.75 11.18
CA GLU A 57 -0.25 -6.60 12.08
C GLU A 57 -0.10 -5.15 12.60
N ALA A 58 -0.49 -4.16 11.78
CA ALA A 58 -0.54 -2.75 12.15
C ALA A 58 -1.85 -2.34 12.86
N ASN A 59 -2.75 -3.28 13.17
CA ASN A 59 -4.06 -3.02 13.79
C ASN A 59 -4.94 -2.04 12.99
N ILE A 60 -4.95 -2.20 11.67
CA ILE A 60 -5.83 -1.45 10.75
C ILE A 60 -7.11 -2.25 10.50
N GLU A 61 -8.26 -1.63 10.74
CA GLU A 61 -9.56 -2.15 10.32
C GLU A 61 -9.72 -1.97 8.80
N ILE A 62 -10.14 -3.03 8.11
CA ILE A 62 -10.23 -3.11 6.65
C ILE A 62 -11.67 -3.28 6.22
#